data_AF-Q49CA4-F1
#
_entry.id   AF-Q49CA4-F1
#
_cell.length_a   1.000
_cell.length_b   1.000
_cell.length_c   1.000
_cell.angle_alpha   90.00
_cell.angle_beta   90.00
_cell.angle_gamma   90.00
#
_symmetry.space_group_name_H-M   'P 1'
#
loop_
_entity.id
_entity.type
_entity.pdbx_description
1 polymer ?
#
loop_
_entity_poly.entity_id
_entity_poly.type
_entity_poly.pdbx_seq_one_letter_code
_entity_poly.pdbx_strand_id
1 'polypeptide(L)'
;IRKASTDMQEQTIFIGSIPIMNSLGTSIVNGIYRIVINQILQSPGIYYRSELDPNGISVYTGTIISDWGGRSELEIDKKARIWARVSRKQKISILVLSSAMGSNLREIIENVCYPEILLSFLRDKEKKKIGSKENAILEFYKKFACVGGDPLFSESLCKELQNKFFQQRCELGRIGRRNMNRRLHLDIPQNNTFLLPRDILEATDHLIGLKFGMGTLDDMNHLQNKRIRSVADLLQDQFGLALVRLENAVQGTIGGAIRHKRIPTPQNLVTSTLLTTTYESFFGLHPLSQVLDGTNPLTQIVQARKVSSLGPGGLTGRTASFRIRDIHPSHYGRICPIDTSEGINVGLIGSLAIHVRIGNWGSLERPFYEISDRLTGVRVLHLSPGRDEYYMVAAGNSLALNQDIQEDQVVPARYRQEFLTIAWEQVNLRSIFPFQYFSIGASLIPFIEHNDANRALMSSNMQRQAVP
;
A
#
# COMPACT_ATOMS: atom_id res chain seq x y z
N ILE A 1 -45.52 -17.89 -33.65
CA ILE A 1 -45.00 -17.75 -32.26
C ILE A 1 -44.02 -18.91 -32.01
N ARG A 2 -42.74 -18.74 -32.36
CA ARG A 2 -41.69 -19.71 -31.98
C ARG A 2 -41.27 -19.35 -30.56
N LYS A 3 -41.62 -20.19 -29.58
CA LYS A 3 -41.04 -20.11 -28.23
C LYS A 3 -39.52 -20.25 -28.41
N ALA A 4 -38.80 -19.16 -28.19
CA ALA A 4 -37.36 -19.23 -27.96
C ALA A 4 -37.19 -19.99 -26.65
N SER A 5 -36.89 -21.30 -26.72
CA SER A 5 -36.22 -21.94 -25.60
C SER A 5 -34.87 -21.23 -25.48
N THR A 6 -34.67 -20.53 -24.37
CA THR A 6 -33.34 -20.15 -23.94
C THR A 6 -32.59 -21.45 -23.66
N ASP A 7 -31.93 -22.00 -24.67
CA ASP A 7 -31.08 -23.19 -24.57
C ASP A 7 -29.90 -22.84 -23.65
N MET A 8 -30.08 -23.11 -22.36
CA MET A 8 -29.06 -22.94 -21.34
C MET A 8 -28.13 -24.16 -21.41
N GLN A 9 -26.87 -23.94 -21.75
CA GLN A 9 -25.83 -24.98 -21.77
C GLN A 9 -24.85 -24.73 -20.62
N GLU A 10 -24.65 -25.75 -19.78
CA GLU A 10 -23.71 -25.72 -18.67
C GLU A 10 -22.58 -26.75 -18.92
N GLN A 11 -21.33 -26.33 -18.75
CA GLN A 11 -20.17 -27.19 -18.93
C GLN A 11 -19.05 -26.76 -17.97
N THR A 12 -18.40 -27.73 -17.32
CA THR A 12 -17.17 -27.47 -16.56
C THR A 12 -16.00 -27.37 -17.52
N ILE A 13 -15.25 -26.27 -17.46
CA ILE A 13 -14.16 -25.97 -18.39
C ILE A 13 -12.85 -25.82 -17.63
N PHE A 14 -11.79 -26.42 -18.18
CA PHE A 14 -10.44 -26.21 -17.69
C PHE A 14 -9.89 -24.87 -18.21
N ILE A 15 -9.63 -23.94 -17.30
CA ILE A 15 -9.14 -22.58 -17.61
C ILE A 15 -7.61 -22.43 -17.48
N GLY A 16 -6.95 -23.43 -16.89
CA GLY A 16 -5.49 -23.47 -16.68
C GLY A 16 -5.09 -24.04 -15.33
N SER A 17 -3.78 -24.04 -15.08
CA SER A 17 -3.12 -24.60 -13.90
C SER A 17 -2.42 -23.52 -13.07
N ILE A 18 -2.44 -23.70 -11.74
CA ILE A 18 -1.77 -22.80 -10.78
C ILE A 18 -0.67 -23.61 -10.08
N PRO A 19 0.58 -23.11 -10.03
CA PRO A 19 1.64 -23.72 -9.23
C PRO A 19 1.28 -23.72 -7.75
N ILE A 20 1.33 -24.89 -7.11
CA ILE A 20 1.01 -25.05 -5.69
C ILE A 20 2.26 -24.75 -4.85
N MET A 21 2.04 -24.22 -3.64
CA MET A 21 3.08 -24.00 -2.65
C MET A 21 3.21 -25.23 -1.74
N ASN A 22 4.44 -25.69 -1.51
CA ASN A 22 4.72 -26.77 -0.57
C ASN A 22 4.74 -26.27 0.89
N SER A 23 4.91 -27.21 1.83
CA SER A 23 4.97 -26.91 3.28
C SER A 23 6.13 -25.99 3.69
N LEU A 24 7.16 -25.86 2.86
CA LEU A 24 8.31 -24.99 3.08
C LEU A 24 8.10 -23.56 2.54
N GLY A 25 6.94 -23.28 1.93
CA GLY A 25 6.65 -21.96 1.37
C GLY A 25 7.23 -21.72 -0.03
N THR A 26 7.57 -22.78 -0.76
CA THR A 26 8.20 -22.73 -2.09
C THR A 26 7.30 -23.37 -3.15
N SER A 27 7.44 -22.94 -4.40
CA SER A 27 6.72 -23.48 -5.55
C SER A 27 7.68 -24.01 -6.60
N ILE A 28 7.34 -25.13 -7.22
CA ILE A 28 8.15 -25.72 -8.29
C ILE A 28 7.64 -25.21 -9.63
N VAL A 29 8.51 -24.52 -10.38
CA VAL A 29 8.20 -24.00 -11.71
C VAL A 29 9.34 -24.40 -12.65
N ASN A 30 9.02 -25.15 -13.70
CA ASN A 30 10.00 -25.71 -14.66
C ASN A 30 11.12 -26.51 -13.97
N GLY A 31 10.77 -27.29 -12.94
CA GLY A 31 11.72 -28.11 -12.18
C GLY A 31 12.59 -27.35 -11.18
N ILE A 32 12.40 -26.03 -11.03
CA ILE A 32 13.19 -25.18 -10.13
C ILE A 32 12.34 -24.75 -8.94
N TYR A 33 12.88 -24.90 -7.73
CA TYR A 33 12.27 -24.35 -6.52
C TYR A 33 12.37 -22.82 -6.52
N ARG A 34 11.22 -22.17 -6.42
CA ARG A 34 11.10 -20.72 -6.35
C ARG A 34 10.41 -20.28 -5.08
N ILE A 35 10.79 -19.11 -4.62
CA ILE A 35 10.20 -18.45 -3.46
C ILE A 35 9.84 -17.02 -3.81
N VAL A 36 8.65 -16.62 -3.42
CA VAL A 36 8.15 -15.26 -3.66
C VAL A 36 8.34 -14.44 -2.40
N ILE A 37 9.20 -13.43 -2.49
CA ILE A 37 9.52 -12.55 -1.35
C ILE A 37 8.38 -11.56 -1.12
N ASN A 38 8.10 -11.26 0.15
CA ASN A 38 7.11 -10.26 0.53
C ASN A 38 7.52 -8.86 0.04
N GLN A 39 6.56 -8.09 -0.46
CA GLN A 39 6.80 -6.71 -0.86
C GLN A 39 6.32 -5.75 0.24
N ILE A 40 7.06 -4.68 0.52
CA ILE A 40 6.57 -3.55 1.31
C ILE A 40 6.31 -2.35 0.41
N LEU A 41 5.07 -1.85 0.42
CA LEU A 41 4.64 -0.70 -0.37
C LEU A 41 3.96 0.33 0.52
N GLN A 42 3.80 1.55 0.00
CA GLN A 42 2.93 2.53 0.61
C GLN A 42 1.49 1.99 0.64
N SER A 43 0.82 2.10 1.79
CA SER A 43 -0.58 1.73 1.92
C SER A 43 -1.46 2.65 1.08
N PRO A 44 -2.54 2.17 0.46
CA PRO A 44 -3.52 3.04 -0.19
C PRO A 44 -4.16 3.99 0.82
N GLY A 45 -4.53 5.18 0.38
CA GLY A 45 -5.01 6.25 1.26
C GLY A 45 -4.54 7.63 0.80
N ILE A 46 -4.61 8.62 1.69
CA ILE A 46 -4.13 9.98 1.44
C ILE A 46 -3.01 10.35 2.42
N TYR A 47 -2.00 11.04 1.89
CA TYR A 47 -0.82 11.47 2.64
C TYR A 47 -0.50 12.93 2.35
N TYR A 48 -0.21 13.70 3.38
CA TYR A 48 0.11 15.11 3.27
C TYR A 48 1.58 15.38 3.55
N ARG A 49 2.21 16.14 2.66
CA ARG A 49 3.61 16.55 2.76
C ARG A 49 3.75 18.04 2.49
N SER A 50 4.81 18.62 3.04
CA SER A 50 5.26 19.97 2.73
C SER A 50 6.67 19.89 2.16
N GLU A 51 6.88 20.49 0.99
CA GLU A 51 8.18 20.64 0.35
C GLU A 51 8.50 22.12 0.19
N LEU A 52 9.75 22.51 0.37
CA LEU A 52 10.19 23.88 0.10
C LEU A 52 10.46 24.02 -1.40
N ASP A 53 9.79 24.97 -2.03
CA ASP A 53 10.09 25.39 -3.40
C ASP A 53 11.48 26.06 -3.47
N PRO A 54 12.14 26.18 -4.64
CA PRO A 54 13.45 26.84 -4.75
C PRO A 54 13.48 28.29 -4.21
N ASN A 55 12.31 28.92 -4.10
CA ASN A 55 12.15 30.25 -3.52
C ASN A 55 11.98 30.24 -1.98
N GLY A 56 12.10 29.07 -1.32
CA GLY A 56 11.92 28.91 0.13
C GLY A 56 10.46 28.89 0.61
N ILE A 57 9.48 28.83 -0.30
CA ILE A 57 8.06 28.82 0.04
C ILE A 57 7.59 27.37 0.23
N SER A 58 6.91 27.09 1.35
CA SER A 58 6.30 25.79 1.61
C SER A 58 5.14 25.50 0.65
N VAL A 59 5.27 24.42 -0.11
CA VAL A 59 4.24 23.87 -0.98
C VAL A 59 3.65 22.63 -0.33
N TYR A 60 2.36 22.71 0.00
CA TYR A 60 1.62 21.62 0.59
C TYR A 60 1.01 20.75 -0.51
N THR A 61 1.25 19.45 -0.42
CA THR A 61 0.73 18.45 -1.37
C THR A 61 0.00 17.34 -0.62
N GLY A 62 -1.20 16.99 -1.05
CA GLY A 62 -1.95 15.81 -0.62
C GLY A 62 -1.88 14.73 -1.70
N THR A 63 -1.22 13.61 -1.45
CA THR A 63 -1.10 12.50 -2.40
C THR A 63 -2.08 11.40 -2.06
N ILE A 64 -3.03 11.14 -2.95
CA ILE A 64 -3.94 9.99 -2.90
C ILE A 64 -3.29 8.83 -3.65
N ILE A 65 -3.27 7.67 -3.00
CA ILE A 65 -2.70 6.42 -3.52
C ILE A 65 -3.82 5.39 -3.62
N SER A 66 -4.01 4.86 -4.83
CA SER A 66 -4.97 3.79 -5.13
C SER A 66 -4.43 2.42 -4.74
N ASP A 67 -5.30 1.41 -4.70
CA ASP A 67 -4.92 0.03 -4.37
C ASP A 67 -3.96 -0.57 -5.41
N TRP A 68 -4.16 -0.20 -6.67
CA TRP A 68 -3.28 -0.54 -7.80
C TRP A 68 -1.98 0.28 -7.84
N GLY A 69 -1.77 1.20 -6.90
CA GLY A 69 -0.56 2.04 -6.81
C GLY A 69 -0.56 3.28 -7.70
N GLY A 70 -1.68 3.59 -8.36
CA GLY A 70 -1.90 4.85 -9.05
C GLY A 70 -1.89 6.02 -8.07
N ARG A 71 -1.31 7.16 -8.49
CA ARG A 71 -1.19 8.36 -7.66
C ARG A 71 -1.94 9.54 -8.26
N SER A 72 -2.63 10.27 -7.41
CA SER A 72 -3.28 11.54 -7.71
C SER A 72 -2.85 12.57 -6.67
N GLU A 73 -2.30 13.70 -7.10
CA GLU A 73 -1.77 14.71 -6.17
C GLU A 73 -2.66 15.94 -6.18
N LEU A 74 -3.01 16.42 -4.99
CA LEU A 74 -3.66 17.70 -4.74
C LEU A 74 -2.58 18.70 -4.32
N GLU A 75 -2.53 19.87 -4.94
CA GLU A 75 -1.48 20.86 -4.72
C GLU A 75 -2.09 22.26 -4.62
N ILE A 76 -1.61 23.05 -3.66
CA ILE A 76 -1.92 24.48 -3.58
C ILE A 76 -0.78 25.25 -4.28
N ASP A 77 -1.11 25.93 -5.37
CA ASP A 77 -0.21 26.80 -6.12
C ASP A 77 0.14 28.07 -5.31
N LYS A 78 1.18 28.81 -5.72
CA LYS A 78 1.63 30.07 -5.11
C LYS A 78 0.51 31.11 -5.02
N LYS A 79 -0.41 31.10 -5.99
CA LYS A 79 -1.61 31.96 -6.02
C LYS A 79 -2.76 31.42 -5.15
N ALA A 80 -2.51 30.46 -4.26
CA ALA A 80 -3.49 29.76 -3.43
C ALA A 80 -4.60 29.01 -4.20
N ARG A 81 -4.41 28.76 -5.49
CA ARG A 81 -5.31 27.94 -6.31
C ARG A 81 -5.04 26.47 -6.07
N ILE A 82 -6.09 25.67 -5.99
CA ILE A 82 -5.97 24.24 -5.70
C ILE A 82 -6.15 23.43 -6.98
N TRP A 83 -5.19 22.55 -7.22
CA TRP A 83 -5.08 21.76 -8.42
C TRP A 83 -5.01 20.28 -8.08
N ALA A 84 -5.65 19.46 -8.91
CA ALA A 84 -5.40 18.03 -8.97
C ALA A 84 -4.47 17.71 -10.15
N ARG A 85 -3.42 16.95 -9.90
CA ARG A 85 -2.47 16.48 -10.90
C ARG A 85 -2.97 15.16 -11.48
N VAL A 86 -3.48 15.21 -12.70
CA VAL A 86 -4.08 14.06 -13.42
C VAL A 86 -3.04 13.32 -14.26
N SER A 87 -1.95 13.99 -14.64
CA SER A 87 -0.83 13.39 -15.36
C SER A 87 0.47 14.04 -14.91
N ARG A 88 1.63 13.50 -15.32
CA ARG A 88 2.94 14.08 -14.98
C ARG A 88 3.09 15.54 -15.42
N LYS A 89 2.33 15.99 -16.42
CA LYS A 89 2.45 17.33 -17.02
C LYS A 89 1.23 18.22 -16.82
N GLN A 90 0.04 17.65 -16.55
CA GLN A 90 -1.22 18.40 -16.56
C GLN A 90 -1.85 18.49 -15.18
N LYS A 91 -2.27 19.71 -14.83
CA LYS A 91 -3.05 20.06 -13.65
C LYS A 91 -4.47 20.43 -14.07
N ILE A 92 -5.45 20.04 -13.28
CA ILE A 92 -6.85 20.45 -13.42
C ILE A 92 -7.33 21.12 -12.14
N SER A 93 -8.30 22.03 -12.26
CA SER A 93 -8.93 22.61 -11.09
C SER A 93 -9.70 21.53 -10.33
N ILE A 94 -9.66 21.58 -8.99
CA ILE A 94 -10.43 20.67 -8.15
C ILE A 94 -11.92 20.80 -8.42
N LEU A 95 -12.41 22.00 -8.75
CA LEU A 95 -13.81 22.22 -9.09
C LEU A 95 -14.23 21.47 -10.36
N VAL A 96 -13.34 21.42 -11.37
CA VAL A 96 -13.58 20.66 -12.61
C VAL A 96 -13.55 19.16 -12.31
N LEU A 97 -12.62 18.70 -11.46
CA LEU A 97 -12.55 17.29 -11.05
C LEU A 97 -13.81 16.85 -10.30
N SER A 98 -14.20 17.58 -9.26
CA SER A 98 -15.40 17.26 -8.47
C SER A 98 -16.66 17.30 -9.31
N SER A 99 -16.75 18.25 -10.26
CA SER A 99 -17.88 18.33 -11.18
C SER A 99 -17.90 17.17 -12.20
N ALA A 100 -16.74 16.78 -12.73
CA ALA A 100 -16.62 15.62 -13.61
C ALA A 100 -16.93 14.29 -12.89
N MET A 101 -16.75 14.23 -11.57
CA MET A 101 -17.17 13.09 -10.74
C MET A 101 -18.65 13.11 -10.34
N GLY A 102 -19.39 14.15 -10.74
CA GLY A 102 -20.84 14.21 -10.62
C GLY A 102 -21.41 15.24 -9.66
N SER A 103 -20.57 16.01 -8.94
CA SER A 103 -21.04 17.06 -8.01
C SER A 103 -21.43 18.35 -8.73
N ASN A 104 -22.49 18.98 -8.24
CA ASN A 104 -22.89 20.30 -8.72
C ASN A 104 -22.14 21.42 -7.98
N LEU A 105 -22.01 22.61 -8.58
CA LEU A 105 -21.32 23.74 -7.96
C LEU A 105 -21.93 24.13 -6.60
N ARG A 106 -23.25 24.04 -6.46
CA ARG A 106 -23.97 24.27 -5.19
C ARG A 106 -23.58 23.23 -4.14
N GLU A 107 -23.59 21.95 -4.49
CA GLU A 107 -23.18 20.86 -3.58
C GLU A 107 -21.71 21.01 -3.17
N ILE A 108 -20.83 21.45 -4.08
CA ILE A 108 -19.42 21.67 -3.75
C ILE A 108 -19.30 22.78 -2.70
N ILE A 109 -20.02 23.89 -2.85
CA ILE A 109 -19.95 25.01 -1.90
C ILE A 109 -20.54 24.63 -0.54
N GLU A 110 -21.64 23.88 -0.52
CA GLU A 110 -22.31 23.47 0.72
C GLU A 110 -21.50 22.43 1.53
N ASN A 111 -20.61 21.66 0.89
CA ASN A 111 -19.82 20.60 1.51
C ASN A 111 -18.36 20.96 1.80
N VAL A 112 -17.96 22.22 1.62
CA VAL A 112 -16.56 22.66 1.80
C VAL A 112 -16.47 23.66 2.95
N CYS A 113 -15.45 23.53 3.80
CA CYS A 113 -15.19 24.42 4.95
C CYS A 113 -14.68 25.80 4.53
N TYR A 114 -13.94 25.88 3.41
CA TYR A 114 -13.35 27.12 2.88
C TYR A 114 -13.90 27.50 1.49
N PRO A 115 -15.21 27.80 1.35
CA PRO A 115 -15.81 28.10 0.05
C PRO A 115 -15.23 29.35 -0.60
N GLU A 116 -14.86 30.36 0.20
CA GLU A 116 -14.26 31.60 -0.31
C GLU A 116 -12.95 31.36 -1.05
N ILE A 117 -12.10 30.45 -0.54
CA ILE A 117 -10.82 30.10 -1.16
C ILE A 117 -11.04 29.32 -2.47
N LEU A 118 -12.07 28.49 -2.55
CA LEU A 118 -12.41 27.80 -3.80
C LEU A 118 -13.01 28.77 -4.84
N LEU A 119 -13.85 29.70 -4.40
CA LEU A 119 -14.60 30.63 -5.25
C LEU A 119 -13.77 31.82 -5.71
N SER A 120 -12.80 32.30 -4.92
CA SER A 120 -12.00 33.49 -5.21
C SER A 120 -11.22 33.41 -6.52
N PHE A 121 -11.07 32.21 -7.08
CA PHE A 121 -10.30 31.95 -8.28
C PHE A 121 -11.14 31.57 -9.50
N LEU A 122 -12.47 31.47 -9.36
CA LEU A 122 -13.39 31.21 -10.48
C LEU A 122 -13.56 32.45 -11.35
N ARG A 123 -12.99 32.43 -12.56
CA ARG A 123 -13.35 33.42 -13.59
C ARG A 123 -14.75 33.15 -14.13
N ASP A 124 -15.46 34.17 -14.61
CA ASP A 124 -16.81 34.00 -15.18
C ASP A 124 -16.86 33.03 -16.38
N LYS A 125 -15.76 32.89 -17.13
CA LYS A 125 -15.61 31.87 -18.18
C LYS A 125 -15.54 30.45 -17.62
N GLU A 126 -15.00 30.25 -16.42
CA GLU A 126 -14.88 28.94 -15.76
C GLU A 126 -16.20 28.57 -15.07
N LYS A 127 -16.92 29.55 -14.50
CA LYS A 127 -18.30 29.34 -13.98
C LYS A 127 -19.24 28.77 -15.04
N LYS A 128 -19.21 29.31 -16.27
CA LYS A 128 -20.02 28.80 -17.40
C LYS A 128 -19.64 27.38 -17.83
N LYS A 129 -18.38 26.98 -17.66
CA LYS A 129 -17.89 25.63 -18.01
C LYS A 129 -18.25 24.59 -16.95
N ILE A 130 -18.27 24.96 -15.68
CA ILE A 130 -18.62 24.08 -14.55
C ILE A 130 -20.14 23.89 -14.43
N GLY A 131 -20.94 24.80 -14.99
CA GLY A 131 -22.40 24.76 -14.89
C GLY A 131 -23.07 23.52 -15.50
N SER A 132 -22.41 22.79 -16.41
CA SER A 132 -22.90 21.52 -16.97
C SER A 132 -21.90 20.39 -16.74
N LYS A 133 -22.39 19.24 -16.24
CA LYS A 133 -21.58 18.03 -15.97
C LYS A 133 -20.82 17.55 -17.22
N GLU A 134 -21.47 17.62 -18.38
CA GLU A 134 -20.89 17.20 -19.67
C GLU A 134 -19.68 18.05 -20.03
N ASN A 135 -19.76 19.37 -19.81
CA ASN A 135 -18.66 20.29 -20.06
C ASN A 135 -17.48 20.05 -19.11
N ALA A 136 -17.74 19.73 -17.84
CA ALA A 136 -16.70 19.38 -16.88
C ALA A 136 -15.98 18.08 -17.28
N ILE A 137 -16.72 17.06 -17.72
CA ILE A 137 -16.15 15.79 -18.22
C ILE A 137 -15.30 16.04 -19.47
N LEU A 138 -15.76 16.89 -20.40
CA LEU A 138 -15.00 17.26 -21.59
C LEU A 138 -13.71 18.01 -21.26
N GLU A 139 -13.76 18.97 -20.34
CA GLU A 139 -12.57 19.70 -19.90
C GLU A 139 -11.57 18.77 -19.21
N PHE A 140 -12.07 17.87 -18.37
CA PHE A 140 -11.28 16.82 -17.74
C PHE A 140 -10.58 15.94 -18.79
N TYR A 141 -11.34 15.45 -19.79
CA TYR A 141 -10.80 14.62 -20.86
C TYR A 141 -9.74 15.34 -21.69
N LYS A 142 -10.01 16.58 -22.12
CA LYS A 142 -9.06 17.43 -22.87
C LYS A 142 -7.71 17.54 -22.16
N LYS A 143 -7.76 17.78 -20.83
CA LYS A 143 -6.56 17.89 -20.00
C LYS A 143 -5.88 16.55 -19.74
N PHE A 144 -6.65 15.49 -19.54
CA PHE A 144 -6.11 14.15 -19.29
C PHE A 144 -5.42 13.57 -20.54
N ALA A 145 -6.11 13.56 -21.67
CA ALA A 145 -5.65 12.96 -22.92
C ALA A 145 -4.72 13.86 -23.74
N CYS A 146 -4.55 15.15 -23.36
CA CYS A 146 -3.75 16.13 -24.08
C CYS A 146 -4.13 16.26 -25.57
N VAL A 147 -5.41 16.06 -25.91
CA VAL A 147 -5.90 16.10 -27.29
C VAL A 147 -6.06 17.55 -27.73
N GLY A 148 -5.43 17.91 -28.86
CA GLY A 148 -5.66 19.18 -29.54
C GLY A 148 -6.95 19.12 -30.35
N GLY A 149 -7.99 19.82 -29.90
CA GLY A 149 -9.31 19.88 -30.54
C GLY A 149 -10.43 20.10 -29.53
N ASP A 150 -11.66 20.29 -30.02
CA ASP A 150 -12.88 20.34 -29.21
C ASP A 150 -13.66 19.01 -29.34
N PRO A 151 -13.33 17.97 -28.55
CA PRO A 151 -14.16 16.77 -28.47
C PRO A 151 -15.60 17.13 -28.11
N LEU A 152 -16.52 16.47 -28.80
CA LEU A 152 -17.94 16.46 -28.46
C LEU A 152 -18.18 15.40 -27.38
N PHE A 153 -19.13 15.66 -26.49
CA PHE A 153 -19.48 14.70 -25.44
C PHE A 153 -20.01 13.41 -26.07
N SER A 154 -19.52 12.26 -25.61
CA SER A 154 -19.98 10.94 -26.01
C SER A 154 -19.86 9.95 -24.85
N GLU A 155 -20.70 8.91 -24.86
CA GLU A 155 -20.59 7.82 -23.89
C GLU A 155 -19.26 7.05 -24.01
N SER A 156 -18.66 7.01 -25.20
CA SER A 156 -17.36 6.38 -25.41
C SER A 156 -16.23 7.08 -24.64
N LEU A 157 -16.27 8.41 -24.54
CA LEU A 157 -15.32 9.19 -23.74
C LEU A 157 -15.46 8.88 -22.25
N CYS A 158 -16.70 8.74 -21.77
CA CYS A 158 -16.96 8.39 -20.37
C CYS A 158 -16.38 7.00 -20.04
N LYS A 159 -16.60 6.00 -20.90
CA LYS A 159 -16.01 4.67 -20.77
C LYS A 159 -14.48 4.70 -20.81
N GLU A 160 -13.91 5.52 -21.68
CA GLU A 160 -12.46 5.66 -21.76
C GLU A 160 -11.87 6.28 -20.48
N LEU A 161 -12.47 7.33 -19.94
CA LEU A 161 -12.07 7.92 -18.67
C LEU A 161 -12.22 6.96 -17.50
N GLN A 162 -13.32 6.22 -17.46
CA GLN A 162 -13.59 5.22 -16.45
C GLN A 162 -12.49 4.16 -16.41
N ASN A 163 -12.09 3.65 -17.58
CA ASN A 163 -11.07 2.62 -17.68
C ASN A 163 -9.64 3.16 -17.49
N LYS A 164 -9.32 4.32 -18.07
CA LYS A 164 -7.93 4.85 -18.05
C LYS A 164 -7.58 5.61 -16.78
N PHE A 165 -8.52 6.36 -16.20
CA PHE A 165 -8.26 7.19 -15.03
C PHE A 165 -8.87 6.61 -13.76
N PHE A 166 -10.19 6.36 -13.75
CA PHE A 166 -10.90 6.03 -12.51
C PHE A 166 -10.54 4.64 -11.98
N GLN A 167 -10.50 3.60 -12.82
CA GLN A 167 -10.07 2.26 -12.38
C GLN A 167 -8.64 2.27 -11.85
N GLN A 168 -7.70 2.94 -12.53
CA GLN A 168 -6.30 2.90 -12.13
C GLN A 168 -5.97 3.77 -10.92
N ARG A 169 -6.61 4.93 -10.78
CA ARG A 169 -6.21 5.95 -9.80
C ARG A 169 -7.24 6.27 -8.71
N CYS A 170 -8.49 5.87 -8.90
CA CYS A 170 -9.57 6.16 -7.97
C CYS A 170 -10.06 4.91 -7.22
N GLU A 171 -9.61 3.71 -7.59
CA GLU A 171 -9.90 2.50 -6.82
C GLU A 171 -9.02 2.44 -5.56
N LEU A 172 -9.57 2.80 -4.42
CA LEU A 172 -8.89 2.79 -3.12
C LEU A 172 -8.79 1.39 -2.50
N GLY A 173 -9.70 0.49 -2.89
CA GLY A 173 -9.88 -0.80 -2.23
C GLY A 173 -10.39 -0.65 -0.79
N ARG A 174 -10.52 -1.77 -0.08
CA ARG A 174 -11.00 -1.76 1.33
C ARG A 174 -10.02 -1.05 2.27
N ILE A 175 -8.72 -1.28 2.06
CA ILE A 175 -7.65 -0.67 2.86
C ILE A 175 -7.61 0.85 2.64
N GLY A 176 -7.63 1.29 1.38
CA GLY A 176 -7.59 2.71 1.05
C GLY A 176 -8.82 3.45 1.56
N ARG A 177 -10.03 2.88 1.39
CA ARG A 177 -11.26 3.46 1.95
C ARG A 177 -11.16 3.64 3.47
N ARG A 178 -10.68 2.62 4.18
CA ARG A 178 -10.48 2.68 5.64
C ARG A 178 -9.45 3.75 6.05
N ASN A 179 -8.34 3.85 5.33
CA ASN A 179 -7.29 4.82 5.62
C ASN A 179 -7.73 6.26 5.32
N MET A 180 -8.42 6.48 4.19
CA MET A 180 -9.06 7.75 3.84
C MET A 180 -10.03 8.19 4.94
N ASN A 181 -10.96 7.31 5.33
CA ASN A 181 -11.95 7.62 6.36
C ASN A 181 -11.32 8.00 7.70
N ARG A 182 -10.26 7.29 8.12
CA ARG A 182 -9.55 7.64 9.35
C ARG A 182 -8.83 8.97 9.26
N ARG A 183 -8.19 9.25 8.12
CA ARG A 183 -7.36 10.44 7.95
C ARG A 183 -8.19 11.71 7.79
N LEU A 184 -9.33 11.61 7.12
CA LEU A 184 -10.25 12.72 6.81
C LEU A 184 -11.50 12.73 7.71
N HIS A 185 -11.56 11.88 8.73
CA HIS A 185 -12.71 11.75 9.64
C HIS A 185 -14.06 11.52 8.94
N LEU A 186 -14.07 10.68 7.89
CA LEU A 186 -15.26 10.36 7.10
C LEU A 186 -15.94 9.08 7.59
N ASP A 187 -17.27 9.10 7.63
CA ASP A 187 -18.10 7.92 7.94
C ASP A 187 -18.73 7.34 6.65
N ILE A 188 -17.88 6.74 5.81
CA ILE A 188 -18.29 6.10 4.55
C ILE A 188 -18.13 4.57 4.70
N PRO A 189 -19.12 3.75 4.29
CA PRO A 189 -18.99 2.29 4.38
C PRO A 189 -17.73 1.75 3.69
N GLN A 190 -17.06 0.79 4.34
CA GLN A 190 -15.82 0.18 3.83
C GLN A 190 -16.01 -0.59 2.50
N ASN A 191 -17.26 -0.92 2.14
CA ASN A 191 -17.61 -1.56 0.89
C ASN A 191 -17.46 -0.63 -0.32
N ASN A 192 -17.44 0.70 -0.11
CA ASN A 192 -17.22 1.67 -1.18
C ASN A 192 -15.73 1.76 -1.50
N THR A 193 -15.27 0.94 -2.45
CA THR A 193 -13.85 0.84 -2.82
C THR A 193 -13.36 1.95 -3.75
N PHE A 194 -14.26 2.75 -4.33
CA PHE A 194 -13.91 3.85 -5.23
C PHE A 194 -13.93 5.21 -4.53
N LEU A 195 -13.05 6.12 -4.96
CA LEU A 195 -12.98 7.51 -4.54
C LEU A 195 -14.28 8.25 -4.93
N LEU A 196 -14.86 8.95 -3.97
CA LEU A 196 -16.08 9.74 -4.12
C LEU A 196 -15.75 11.23 -4.25
N PRO A 197 -16.61 12.05 -4.87
CA PRO A 197 -16.41 13.50 -4.92
C PRO A 197 -16.21 14.12 -3.54
N ARG A 198 -16.97 13.64 -2.54
CA ARG A 198 -16.84 14.08 -1.14
C ARG A 198 -15.44 13.86 -0.57
N ASP A 199 -14.80 12.73 -0.90
CA ASP A 199 -13.44 12.45 -0.42
C ASP A 199 -12.44 13.50 -0.91
N ILE A 200 -12.61 13.99 -2.14
CA ILE A 200 -11.73 14.99 -2.74
C ILE A 200 -11.94 16.36 -2.09
N LEU A 201 -13.19 16.73 -1.81
CA LEU A 201 -13.51 17.98 -1.15
C LEU A 201 -12.93 18.02 0.27
N GLU A 202 -13.14 16.96 1.04
CA GLU A 202 -12.64 16.82 2.42
C GLU A 202 -11.10 16.75 2.43
N ALA A 203 -10.51 16.03 1.46
CA ALA A 203 -9.06 16.02 1.26
C ALA A 203 -8.49 17.40 0.96
N THR A 204 -9.26 18.23 0.24
CA THR A 204 -8.90 19.60 -0.11
C THR A 204 -9.00 20.52 1.10
N ASP A 205 -10.07 20.42 1.87
CA ASP A 205 -10.23 21.19 3.10
C ASP A 205 -9.14 20.90 4.11
N HIS A 206 -8.78 19.62 4.27
CA HIS A 206 -7.66 19.23 5.14
C HIS A 206 -6.32 19.78 4.62
N LEU A 207 -6.11 19.81 3.30
CA LEU A 207 -4.91 20.42 2.69
C LEU A 207 -4.83 21.93 2.97
N ILE A 208 -5.97 22.63 2.88
CA ILE A 208 -6.08 24.05 3.19
C ILE A 208 -5.80 24.27 4.68
N GLY A 209 -6.39 23.46 5.57
CA GLY A 209 -6.15 23.51 7.00
C GLY A 209 -4.66 23.37 7.35
N LEU A 210 -3.97 22.40 6.74
CA LEU A 210 -2.53 22.21 6.93
C LEU A 210 -1.70 23.42 6.50
N LYS A 211 -2.11 24.12 5.44
CA LYS A 211 -1.46 25.37 5.01
C LYS A 211 -1.62 26.48 6.06
N PHE A 212 -2.73 26.50 6.78
CA PHE A 212 -2.95 27.42 7.91
C PHE A 212 -2.38 26.91 9.24
N GLY A 213 -1.62 25.80 9.23
CA GLY A 213 -1.02 25.22 10.44
C GLY A 213 -1.98 24.35 11.26
N MET A 214 -3.16 24.02 10.74
CA MET A 214 -4.10 23.12 11.37
C MET A 214 -3.79 21.67 10.98
N GLY A 215 -3.21 20.92 11.91
CA GLY A 215 -2.92 19.49 11.77
C GLY A 215 -1.44 19.14 11.56
N THR A 216 -1.17 17.84 11.45
CA THR A 216 0.18 17.30 11.29
C THR A 216 0.42 16.75 9.88
N LEU A 217 1.66 16.84 9.41
CA LEU A 217 2.11 16.20 8.17
C LEU A 217 2.32 14.70 8.38
N ASP A 218 2.24 13.93 7.30
CA ASP A 218 2.39 12.48 7.35
C ASP A 218 3.85 12.07 7.08
N ASP A 219 4.41 11.22 7.95
CA ASP A 219 5.67 10.54 7.66
C ASP A 219 5.43 9.31 6.78
N MET A 220 5.84 9.38 5.52
CA MET A 220 5.69 8.27 4.56
C MET A 220 6.59 7.07 4.90
N ASN A 221 7.67 7.25 5.66
CA ASN A 221 8.57 6.15 6.00
C ASN A 221 8.03 5.27 7.12
N HIS A 222 7.16 5.82 7.96
CA HIS A 222 6.49 5.12 9.04
C HIS A 222 5.79 3.83 8.58
N LEU A 223 6.00 2.71 9.29
CA LEU A 223 5.37 1.43 8.95
C LEU A 223 3.84 1.43 9.04
N GLN A 224 3.23 2.37 9.77
CA GLN A 224 1.75 2.51 9.77
C GLN A 224 1.21 2.89 8.38
N ASN A 225 2.03 3.59 7.60
CA ASN A 225 1.72 4.10 6.28
C ASN A 225 2.20 3.14 5.19
N LYS A 226 2.76 1.98 5.57
CA LYS A 226 3.20 0.93 4.67
C LYS A 226 2.40 -0.36 4.90
N ARG A 227 2.28 -1.16 3.85
CA ARG A 227 1.65 -2.48 3.89
C ARG A 227 2.59 -3.53 3.30
N ILE A 228 2.48 -4.73 3.83
CA ILE A 228 3.09 -5.93 3.27
C ILE A 228 2.12 -6.54 2.27
N ARG A 229 2.62 -6.79 1.06
CA ARG A 229 2.01 -7.67 0.07
C ARG A 229 2.69 -9.02 0.15
N SER A 230 1.91 -10.03 0.50
CA SER A 230 2.33 -11.42 0.51
C SER A 230 2.28 -12.02 -0.89
N VAL A 231 2.77 -13.25 -1.03
CA VAL A 231 2.60 -14.06 -2.24
C VAL A 231 1.14 -14.15 -2.67
N ALA A 232 0.20 -14.26 -1.72
CA ALA A 232 -1.22 -14.36 -2.03
C ALA A 232 -1.73 -13.09 -2.72
N ASP A 233 -1.37 -11.91 -2.20
CA ASP A 233 -1.77 -10.63 -2.78
C ASP A 233 -1.18 -10.43 -4.18
N LEU A 234 0.07 -10.84 -4.40
CA LEU A 234 0.73 -10.72 -5.70
C LEU A 234 0.13 -11.67 -6.74
N LEU A 235 -0.17 -12.91 -6.34
CA LEU A 235 -0.82 -13.89 -7.22
C LEU A 235 -2.28 -13.52 -7.49
N GLN A 236 -2.97 -12.89 -6.53
CA GLN A 236 -4.33 -12.37 -6.74
C GLN A 236 -4.36 -11.30 -7.84
N ASP A 237 -3.39 -10.38 -7.88
CA ASP A 237 -3.28 -9.42 -8.99
C ASP A 237 -3.08 -10.13 -10.32
N GLN A 238 -2.19 -11.13 -10.37
CA GLN A 238 -1.95 -11.90 -11.60
C GLN A 238 -3.19 -12.66 -12.04
N PHE A 239 -3.96 -13.19 -11.10
CA PHE A 239 -5.25 -13.83 -11.38
C PHE A 239 -6.25 -12.84 -11.97
N GLY A 240 -6.36 -11.64 -11.41
CA GLY A 240 -7.19 -10.56 -11.96
C GLY A 240 -6.79 -10.20 -13.39
N LEU A 241 -5.49 -10.04 -13.66
CA LEU A 241 -4.97 -9.79 -15.00
C LEU A 241 -5.28 -10.94 -15.98
N ALA A 242 -5.18 -12.19 -15.52
CA ALA A 242 -5.52 -13.36 -16.33
C ALA A 242 -7.01 -13.39 -16.67
N LEU A 243 -7.89 -13.03 -15.72
CA LEU A 243 -9.34 -12.96 -15.96
C LEU A 243 -9.70 -11.86 -16.96
N VAL A 244 -9.08 -10.68 -16.88
CA VAL A 244 -9.30 -9.60 -17.86
C VAL A 244 -8.84 -10.03 -19.25
N ARG A 245 -7.71 -10.74 -19.36
CA ARG A 245 -7.26 -11.30 -20.65
C ARG A 245 -8.23 -12.36 -21.18
N LEU A 246 -8.74 -13.21 -20.30
CA LEU A 246 -9.72 -14.23 -20.64
C LEU A 246 -11.04 -13.60 -21.11
N GLU A 247 -11.53 -12.56 -20.43
CA GLU A 247 -12.72 -11.80 -20.82
C GLU A 247 -12.55 -11.22 -22.24
N ASN A 248 -11.43 -10.56 -22.50
CA ASN A 248 -11.14 -9.99 -23.83
C ASN A 248 -11.07 -11.07 -24.93
N ALA A 249 -10.47 -12.23 -24.62
CA ALA A 249 -10.40 -13.35 -25.55
C ALA A 249 -11.80 -13.92 -25.85
N VAL A 250 -12.61 -14.12 -24.81
CA VAL A 250 -14.01 -14.59 -24.93
C VAL A 250 -14.86 -13.59 -25.70
N GLN A 251 -14.73 -12.29 -25.42
CA GLN A 251 -15.47 -11.25 -26.14
C GLN A 251 -15.10 -11.23 -27.63
N GLY A 252 -13.80 -11.42 -27.94
CA GLY A 252 -13.30 -11.54 -29.31
C GLY A 252 -13.86 -12.77 -30.04
N THR A 253 -13.87 -13.94 -29.40
CA THR A 253 -14.40 -15.18 -29.99
C THR A 253 -15.91 -15.11 -30.21
N ILE A 254 -16.67 -14.53 -29.27
CA ILE A 254 -18.11 -14.26 -29.43
C ILE A 254 -18.34 -13.32 -30.62
N GLY A 255 -17.60 -12.22 -30.70
CA GLY A 255 -17.69 -11.27 -31.81
C GLY A 255 -17.42 -11.91 -33.18
N GLY A 256 -16.44 -12.81 -33.25
CA GLY A 256 -16.14 -13.60 -34.44
C GLY A 256 -17.25 -14.62 -34.77
N ALA A 257 -17.76 -15.33 -33.78
CA ALA A 257 -18.83 -16.33 -33.96
C ALA A 257 -20.11 -15.69 -34.49
N ILE A 258 -20.49 -14.52 -33.95
CA ILE A 258 -21.65 -13.74 -34.42
C ILE A 258 -21.49 -13.34 -35.89
N ARG A 259 -20.30 -12.85 -36.30
CA ARG A 259 -20.02 -12.49 -37.70
C ARG A 259 -20.20 -13.67 -38.66
N HIS A 260 -19.85 -14.88 -38.22
CA HIS A 260 -19.95 -16.10 -39.01
C HIS A 260 -21.23 -16.90 -38.78
N LYS A 261 -22.23 -16.35 -38.05
CA LYS A 261 -23.51 -17.02 -37.71
C LYS A 261 -23.32 -18.42 -37.10
N ARG A 262 -22.27 -18.61 -36.30
CA ARG A 262 -22.02 -19.86 -35.56
C ARG A 262 -22.50 -19.72 -34.11
N ILE A 263 -23.06 -20.79 -33.56
CA ILE A 263 -23.39 -20.87 -32.12
C ILE A 263 -22.10 -21.31 -31.41
N PRO A 264 -21.45 -20.45 -30.61
CA PRO A 264 -20.24 -20.84 -29.89
C PRO A 264 -20.62 -21.79 -28.74
N THR A 265 -19.87 -22.89 -28.60
CA THR A 265 -19.94 -23.74 -27.41
C THR A 265 -19.07 -23.14 -26.30
N PRO A 266 -19.45 -23.29 -25.00
CA PRO A 266 -18.68 -22.75 -23.89
C PRO A 266 -17.19 -23.14 -23.92
N GLN A 267 -16.88 -24.39 -24.27
CA GLN A 267 -15.50 -24.87 -24.41
C GLN A 267 -14.68 -24.15 -25.50
N ASN A 268 -15.32 -23.74 -26.61
CA ASN A 268 -14.62 -23.04 -27.70
C ASN A 268 -14.41 -21.54 -27.41
N LEU A 269 -15.05 -21.00 -26.38
CA LEU A 269 -14.90 -19.60 -25.98
C LEU A 269 -13.65 -19.37 -25.13
N VAL A 270 -13.26 -20.37 -24.34
CA VAL A 270 -12.22 -20.26 -23.32
C VAL A 270 -10.89 -20.80 -23.86
N THR A 271 -9.82 -20.04 -23.70
CA THR A 271 -8.45 -20.51 -23.96
C THR A 271 -7.82 -20.99 -22.66
N SER A 272 -7.57 -22.30 -22.54
CA SER A 272 -7.10 -22.95 -21.31
C SER A 272 -5.66 -22.62 -20.89
N THR A 273 -4.89 -21.93 -21.73
CA THR A 273 -3.47 -21.63 -21.48
C THR A 273 -3.23 -20.24 -20.89
N LEU A 274 -4.22 -19.34 -20.90
CA LEU A 274 -4.04 -17.94 -20.48
C LEU A 274 -3.68 -17.81 -18.99
N LEU A 275 -4.29 -18.63 -18.15
CA LEU A 275 -4.02 -18.64 -16.73
C LEU A 275 -2.62 -19.21 -16.45
N THR A 276 -2.32 -20.41 -16.98
CA THR A 276 -1.01 -21.07 -16.81
C THR A 276 0.14 -20.17 -17.26
N THR A 277 0.03 -19.57 -18.45
CA THR A 277 1.08 -18.69 -19.00
C THR A 277 1.28 -17.42 -18.17
N THR A 278 0.22 -16.88 -17.55
CA THR A 278 0.34 -15.70 -16.67
C THR A 278 1.09 -16.05 -15.39
N TYR A 279 0.80 -17.19 -14.77
CA TYR A 279 1.51 -17.65 -13.58
C TYR A 279 2.96 -18.05 -13.88
N GLU A 280 3.21 -18.78 -14.98
CA GLU A 280 4.58 -19.11 -15.42
C GLU A 280 5.40 -17.85 -15.70
N SER A 281 4.80 -16.85 -16.35
CA SER A 281 5.43 -15.55 -16.58
C SER A 281 5.74 -14.82 -15.28
N PHE A 282 4.81 -14.82 -14.31
CA PHE A 282 5.05 -14.25 -12.99
C PHE A 282 6.23 -14.95 -12.29
N PHE A 283 6.17 -16.27 -12.15
CA PHE A 283 7.24 -16.99 -11.45
C PHE A 283 8.58 -16.92 -12.17
N GLY A 284 8.60 -16.83 -13.50
CA GLY A 284 9.81 -16.74 -14.30
C GLY A 284 10.45 -15.35 -14.33
N LEU A 285 9.65 -14.28 -14.44
CA LEU A 285 10.12 -12.92 -14.73
C LEU A 285 9.94 -11.93 -13.58
N HIS A 286 9.06 -12.20 -12.62
CA HIS A 286 8.78 -11.23 -11.57
C HIS A 286 9.98 -11.08 -10.62
N PRO A 287 10.44 -9.85 -10.32
CA PRO A 287 11.67 -9.64 -9.54
C PRO A 287 11.61 -10.17 -8.10
N LEU A 288 10.40 -10.35 -7.56
CA LEU A 288 10.19 -10.93 -6.24
C LEU A 288 10.13 -12.46 -6.25
N SER A 289 10.00 -13.10 -7.42
CA SER A 289 10.07 -14.54 -7.57
C SER A 289 11.53 -14.95 -7.77
N GLN A 290 12.16 -15.39 -6.70
CA GLN A 290 13.57 -15.76 -6.68
C GLN A 290 13.73 -17.28 -6.69
N VAL A 291 14.86 -17.75 -7.20
CA VAL A 291 15.27 -19.15 -7.02
C VAL A 291 15.55 -19.36 -5.55
N LEU A 292 15.09 -20.49 -5.00
CA LEU A 292 15.39 -20.88 -3.63
C LEU A 292 16.89 -21.08 -3.48
N ASP A 293 17.48 -20.38 -2.51
CA ASP A 293 18.89 -20.53 -2.17
C ASP A 293 19.07 -21.73 -1.24
N GLY A 294 19.61 -22.80 -1.81
CA GLY A 294 19.83 -24.09 -1.15
C GLY A 294 21.14 -24.20 -0.37
N THR A 295 21.88 -23.10 -0.16
CA THR A 295 23.23 -23.15 0.46
C THR A 295 23.21 -23.81 1.84
N ASN A 296 22.31 -23.39 2.72
CA ASN A 296 22.10 -24.02 4.02
C ASN A 296 20.67 -23.78 4.53
N PRO A 297 20.20 -24.47 5.59
CA PRO A 297 18.84 -24.33 6.10
C PRO A 297 18.51 -22.91 6.58
N LEU A 298 19.47 -22.19 7.17
CA LEU A 298 19.27 -20.81 7.62
C LEU A 298 18.96 -19.89 6.44
N THR A 299 19.66 -20.05 5.33
CA THR A 299 19.46 -19.24 4.12
C THR A 299 18.05 -19.38 3.56
N GLN A 300 17.51 -20.59 3.52
CA GLN A 300 16.14 -20.85 3.07
C GLN A 300 15.12 -20.14 3.95
N ILE A 301 15.26 -20.27 5.28
CA ILE A 301 14.37 -19.64 6.26
C ILE A 301 14.45 -18.11 6.17
N VAL A 302 15.66 -17.56 6.09
CA VAL A 302 15.85 -16.11 5.98
C VAL A 302 15.26 -15.60 4.67
N GLN A 303 15.47 -16.29 3.54
CA GLN A 303 14.91 -15.91 2.25
C GLN A 303 13.37 -15.86 2.27
N ALA A 304 12.72 -16.84 2.91
CA ALA A 304 11.27 -16.88 3.08
C ALA A 304 10.71 -15.72 3.91
N ARG A 305 11.53 -15.18 4.82
CA ARG A 305 11.18 -14.05 5.70
C ARG A 305 11.69 -12.71 5.22
N LYS A 306 12.21 -12.62 4.00
CA LYS A 306 12.62 -11.34 3.41
C LYS A 306 11.41 -10.47 3.14
N VAL A 307 11.63 -9.17 3.22
CA VAL A 307 10.73 -8.11 2.80
C VAL A 307 11.50 -7.15 1.89
N SER A 308 10.90 -6.83 0.74
CA SER A 308 11.53 -6.02 -0.30
C SER A 308 10.69 -4.79 -0.61
N SER A 309 11.31 -3.62 -0.60
CA SER A 309 10.72 -2.37 -1.11
C SER A 309 10.79 -2.27 -2.65
N LEU A 310 11.44 -3.23 -3.30
CA LEU A 310 11.66 -3.25 -4.75
C LEU A 310 10.49 -3.93 -5.49
N GLY A 311 10.49 -3.80 -6.81
CA GLY A 311 9.52 -4.45 -7.69
C GLY A 311 8.40 -3.52 -8.16
N PRO A 312 7.40 -4.05 -8.89
CA PRO A 312 6.29 -3.26 -9.44
C PRO A 312 5.57 -2.48 -8.33
N GLY A 313 5.28 -1.20 -8.57
CA GLY A 313 4.66 -0.30 -7.59
C GLY A 313 5.57 0.18 -6.43
N GLY A 314 6.76 -0.41 -6.29
CA GLY A 314 7.75 -0.08 -5.27
C GLY A 314 8.84 0.88 -5.76
N LEU A 315 10.01 0.75 -5.15
CA LEU A 315 11.19 1.57 -5.41
C LEU A 315 12.16 0.85 -6.33
N THR A 316 13.13 1.59 -6.85
CA THR A 316 14.30 1.01 -7.52
C THR A 316 15.55 1.33 -6.72
N GLY A 317 16.52 0.42 -6.72
CA GLY A 317 17.79 0.62 -6.00
C GLY A 317 18.50 1.92 -6.39
N ARG A 318 18.42 2.36 -7.65
CA ARG A 318 19.09 3.60 -8.09
C ARG A 318 18.37 4.88 -7.69
N THR A 319 17.04 4.84 -7.57
CA THR A 319 16.23 6.06 -7.32
C THR A 319 15.84 6.24 -5.86
N ALA A 320 16.07 5.24 -5.00
CA ALA A 320 15.72 5.32 -3.60
C ALA A 320 16.62 6.29 -2.85
N SER A 321 16.02 7.31 -2.24
CA SER A 321 16.70 8.32 -1.43
C SER A 321 17.24 7.74 -0.12
N PHE A 322 18.26 8.39 0.45
CA PHE A 322 18.85 8.05 1.75
C PHE A 322 17.79 7.85 2.85
N ARG A 323 16.86 8.81 2.99
CA ARG A 323 15.78 8.76 4.00
C ARG A 323 14.91 7.50 3.97
N ILE A 324 14.80 6.83 2.82
CA ILE A 324 13.98 5.60 2.71
C ILE A 324 14.80 4.36 3.11
N ARG A 325 16.13 4.43 2.99
CA ARG A 325 17.05 3.36 3.37
C ARG A 325 17.36 3.37 4.86
N ASP A 326 17.15 4.51 5.51
CA ASP A 326 17.36 4.66 6.94
C ASP A 326 16.43 3.78 7.77
N ILE A 327 16.91 3.44 8.96
CA ILE A 327 16.16 2.65 9.94
C ILE A 327 15.18 3.59 10.65
N HIS A 328 13.88 3.40 10.39
CA HIS A 328 12.84 4.15 11.07
C HIS A 328 12.52 3.53 12.45
N PRO A 329 12.26 4.30 13.52
CA PRO A 329 11.89 3.76 14.84
C PRO A 329 10.69 2.81 14.83
N SER A 330 9.78 2.93 13.86
CA SER A 330 8.68 1.97 13.70
C SER A 330 9.14 0.55 13.37
N HIS A 331 10.37 0.37 12.84
CA HIS A 331 10.95 -0.94 12.47
C HIS A 331 11.20 -1.84 13.67
N TYR A 332 11.42 -1.28 14.87
CA TYR A 332 11.75 -2.06 16.06
C TYR A 332 10.75 -3.21 16.28
N GLY A 333 11.26 -4.44 16.37
CA GLY A 333 10.44 -5.63 16.61
C GLY A 333 9.56 -6.06 15.43
N ARG A 334 9.78 -5.48 14.24
CA ARG A 334 9.00 -5.76 13.03
C ARG A 334 9.90 -6.10 11.84
N ILE A 335 10.86 -5.23 11.55
CA ILE A 335 11.90 -5.43 10.55
C ILE A 335 13.24 -5.35 11.28
N CYS A 336 14.12 -6.31 11.01
CA CYS A 336 15.43 -6.36 11.65
C CYS A 336 16.26 -5.14 11.21
N PRO A 337 16.80 -4.35 12.16
CA PRO A 337 17.67 -3.22 11.82
C PRO A 337 19.07 -3.66 11.34
N ILE A 338 19.47 -4.90 11.64
CA ILE A 338 20.80 -5.42 11.33
C ILE A 338 20.80 -6.20 10.00
N ASP A 339 19.78 -6.99 9.71
CA ASP A 339 19.78 -7.91 8.56
C ASP A 339 19.16 -7.24 7.33
N THR A 340 20.04 -6.69 6.48
CA THR A 340 19.73 -6.07 5.19
C THR A 340 20.70 -6.56 4.13
N SER A 341 20.31 -6.48 2.85
CA SER A 341 21.27 -6.67 1.74
C SER A 341 22.35 -5.59 1.75
N GLU A 342 23.55 -5.93 1.29
CA GLU A 342 24.66 -4.99 1.07
C GLU A 342 24.59 -4.32 -0.32
N GLY A 343 25.39 -3.27 -0.52
CA GLY A 343 25.51 -2.56 -1.79
C GLY A 343 24.28 -1.73 -2.15
N ILE A 344 23.89 -1.74 -3.43
CA ILE A 344 22.84 -0.82 -3.94
C ILE A 344 21.46 -1.05 -3.33
N ASN A 345 21.21 -2.22 -2.72
CA ASN A 345 19.92 -2.59 -2.15
C ASN A 345 19.85 -2.39 -0.63
N VAL A 346 20.89 -1.82 0.00
CA VAL A 346 20.91 -1.54 1.44
C VAL A 346 19.70 -0.74 1.91
N GLY A 347 19.04 -1.21 2.97
CA GLY A 347 17.80 -0.61 3.51
C GLY A 347 16.54 -0.85 2.66
N LEU A 348 16.66 -1.43 1.46
CA LEU A 348 15.53 -1.73 0.58
C LEU A 348 15.07 -3.18 0.68
N ILE A 349 15.98 -4.10 0.98
CA ILE A 349 15.69 -5.50 1.25
C ILE A 349 16.15 -5.81 2.67
N GLY A 350 15.20 -6.16 3.52
CA GLY A 350 15.46 -6.55 4.91
C GLY A 350 14.79 -7.87 5.26
N SER A 351 15.00 -8.30 6.51
CA SER A 351 14.35 -9.50 7.05
C SER A 351 13.35 -9.14 8.13
N LEU A 352 12.22 -9.85 8.15
CA LEU A 352 11.23 -9.76 9.22
C LEU A 352 11.83 -10.22 10.56
N ALA A 353 11.48 -9.51 11.64
CA ALA A 353 11.84 -9.90 12.99
C ALA A 353 11.19 -11.23 13.40
N ILE A 354 11.70 -11.94 14.41
CA ILE A 354 11.26 -13.31 14.76
C ILE A 354 9.75 -13.40 15.03
N HIS A 355 9.24 -12.53 15.90
CA HIS A 355 7.87 -12.63 16.41
C HIS A 355 6.83 -11.78 15.67
N VAL A 356 7.22 -11.15 14.55
CA VAL A 356 6.30 -10.32 13.79
C VAL A 356 5.22 -11.18 13.13
N ARG A 357 3.99 -10.65 13.10
CA ARG A 357 2.86 -11.21 12.38
C ARG A 357 2.37 -10.20 11.34
N ILE A 358 1.90 -10.70 10.21
CA ILE A 358 1.23 -9.87 9.21
C ILE A 358 -0.25 -9.90 9.55
N GLY A 359 -0.81 -8.76 9.95
CA GLY A 359 -2.24 -8.63 10.21
C GLY A 359 -3.07 -8.70 8.93
N ASN A 360 -4.39 -8.81 9.07
CA ASN A 360 -5.33 -9.01 7.94
C ASN A 360 -5.26 -7.92 6.84
N TRP A 361 -4.68 -6.76 7.15
CA TRP A 361 -4.57 -5.62 6.24
C TRP A 361 -3.13 -5.36 5.78
N GLY A 362 -2.24 -6.34 5.95
CA GLY A 362 -0.83 -6.23 5.58
C GLY A 362 0.00 -5.39 6.56
N SER A 363 -0.52 -5.04 7.74
CA SER A 363 0.25 -4.32 8.77
C SER A 363 1.16 -5.27 9.55
N LEU A 364 2.39 -4.86 9.83
CA LEU A 364 3.33 -5.61 10.67
C LEU A 364 2.98 -5.41 12.16
N GLU A 365 2.42 -6.44 12.76
CA GLU A 365 2.05 -6.48 14.18
C GLU A 365 3.14 -7.19 14.98
N ARG A 366 3.46 -6.67 16.16
CA ARG A 366 4.39 -7.33 17.09
C ARG A 366 3.72 -7.56 18.43
N PRO A 367 4.12 -8.61 19.16
CA PRO A 367 3.50 -8.97 20.41
C PRO A 367 4.11 -8.19 21.61
N PHE A 368 3.30 -7.95 22.63
CA PHE A 368 3.63 -7.28 23.88
C PHE A 368 2.94 -7.98 25.05
N TYR A 369 3.52 -7.89 26.25
CA TYR A 369 2.81 -8.18 27.48
C TYR A 369 2.08 -6.94 27.98
N GLU A 370 0.79 -7.10 28.31
CA GLU A 370 -0.01 -6.08 28.95
C GLU A 370 0.32 -6.01 30.45
N ILE A 371 0.67 -4.83 30.95
CA ILE A 371 0.87 -4.58 32.38
C ILE A 371 -0.41 -3.93 32.91
N SER A 372 -1.08 -4.60 33.85
CA SER A 372 -2.26 -4.05 34.52
C SER A 372 -2.33 -4.56 35.95
N ASP A 373 -2.65 -3.68 36.90
CA ASP A 373 -2.69 -3.97 38.34
C ASP A 373 -3.70 -5.05 38.76
N ARG A 374 -4.61 -5.45 37.86
CA ARG A 374 -5.76 -6.31 38.17
C ARG A 374 -5.75 -7.68 37.50
N LEU A 375 -4.73 -8.01 36.71
CA LEU A 375 -4.67 -9.30 36.01
C LEU A 375 -3.77 -10.28 36.77
N THR A 376 -4.38 -11.35 37.27
CA THR A 376 -3.69 -12.56 37.77
C THR A 376 -3.12 -13.44 36.65
N GLY A 377 -3.02 -12.93 35.41
CA GLY A 377 -2.59 -13.69 34.23
C GLY A 377 -1.86 -12.86 33.18
N VAL A 378 -0.96 -13.51 32.45
CA VAL A 378 -0.13 -12.90 31.41
C VAL A 378 -0.92 -12.81 30.10
N ARG A 379 -1.26 -11.60 29.66
CA ARG A 379 -1.97 -11.35 28.39
C ARG A 379 -1.01 -10.81 27.32
N VAL A 380 -1.01 -11.46 26.16
CA VAL A 380 -0.20 -11.06 25.00
C VAL A 380 -1.07 -10.28 24.01
N LEU A 381 -0.69 -9.03 23.73
CA LEU A 381 -1.33 -8.15 22.77
C LEU A 381 -0.47 -7.98 21.52
N HIS A 382 -1.07 -8.12 20.33
CA HIS A 382 -0.39 -7.83 19.06
C HIS A 382 -0.80 -6.44 18.59
N LEU A 383 0.17 -5.52 18.44
CA LEU A 383 -0.11 -4.14 18.05
C LEU A 383 0.59 -3.74 16.76
N SER A 384 -0.15 -2.99 15.94
CA SER A 384 0.35 -2.37 14.72
C SER A 384 1.20 -1.12 15.02
N PRO A 385 2.05 -0.66 14.07
CA PRO A 385 3.04 0.39 14.32
C PRO A 385 2.47 1.77 14.66
N GLY A 386 1.20 2.04 14.40
CA GLY A 386 0.55 3.30 14.82
C GLY A 386 -0.24 3.16 16.11
N ARG A 387 -0.57 1.92 16.53
CA ARG A 387 -1.29 1.69 17.80
C ARG A 387 -0.33 1.64 18.98
N ASP A 388 0.86 1.10 18.79
CA ASP A 388 1.85 0.98 19.87
C ASP A 388 2.44 2.33 20.30
N GLU A 389 2.31 3.38 19.48
CA GLU A 389 2.75 4.75 19.83
C GLU A 389 1.91 5.41 20.92
N TYR A 390 0.68 4.96 21.12
CA TYR A 390 -0.20 5.45 22.18
C TYR A 390 0.09 4.83 23.55
N TYR A 391 0.98 3.84 23.61
CA TYR A 391 1.35 3.15 24.84
C TYR A 391 2.79 3.44 25.22
N MET A 392 3.05 3.54 26.52
CA MET A 392 4.40 3.56 27.06
C MET A 392 4.91 2.11 27.15
N VAL A 393 5.92 1.80 26.32
CA VAL A 393 6.47 0.45 26.20
C VAL A 393 7.80 0.37 26.94
N ALA A 394 7.89 -0.40 28.02
CA ALA A 394 9.17 -0.62 28.70
C ALA A 394 10.17 -1.36 27.79
N ALA A 395 11.42 -0.87 27.79
CA ALA A 395 12.56 -1.45 27.12
C ALA A 395 13.40 -2.27 28.11
N GLY A 396 13.77 -3.50 27.74
CA GLY A 396 14.65 -4.34 28.55
C GLY A 396 13.97 -5.28 29.54
N ASN A 397 14.81 -6.02 30.26
CA ASN A 397 14.46 -7.13 31.16
C ASN A 397 14.36 -6.72 32.64
N SER A 398 14.14 -5.43 32.95
CA SER A 398 14.34 -4.89 34.30
C SER A 398 13.52 -5.58 35.41
N LEU A 399 12.51 -6.38 35.08
CA LEU A 399 11.80 -7.22 36.06
C LEU A 399 11.59 -8.63 35.52
N ALA A 400 12.60 -9.48 35.68
CA ALA A 400 12.43 -10.92 35.57
C ALA A 400 11.45 -11.38 36.68
N LEU A 401 10.20 -11.67 36.31
CA LEU A 401 9.29 -12.68 36.88
C LEU A 401 8.98 -12.70 38.40
N ASN A 402 9.64 -11.89 39.23
CA ASN A 402 9.44 -11.89 40.67
C ASN A 402 8.52 -10.70 41.02
N GLN A 403 7.29 -11.03 41.40
CA GLN A 403 6.27 -10.07 41.84
C GLN A 403 6.67 -9.28 43.10
N ASP A 404 7.77 -9.65 43.76
CA ASP A 404 8.15 -9.15 45.08
C ASP A 404 9.19 -8.01 45.06
N ILE A 405 9.66 -7.56 43.89
CA ILE A 405 10.61 -6.43 43.81
C ILE A 405 9.87 -5.22 43.22
N GLN A 406 9.12 -4.56 44.10
CA GLN A 406 8.27 -3.41 43.78
C GLN A 406 8.79 -2.14 44.48
N GLU A 407 10.11 -1.89 44.44
CA GLU A 407 10.69 -0.73 45.11
C GLU A 407 11.42 0.18 44.09
N ASP A 408 10.76 1.29 43.75
CA ASP A 408 11.31 2.55 43.25
C ASP A 408 12.26 2.52 42.03
N GLN A 409 11.87 1.89 40.93
CA GLN A 409 12.71 1.86 39.73
C GLN A 409 12.07 2.57 38.53
N VAL A 410 12.66 3.70 38.19
CA VAL A 410 12.48 4.35 36.90
C VAL A 410 13.01 3.41 35.82
N VAL A 411 12.22 3.10 34.80
CA VAL A 411 12.59 2.20 33.71
C VAL A 411 12.73 2.95 32.39
N PRO A 412 13.66 2.54 31.53
CA PRO A 412 13.70 3.03 30.16
C PRO A 412 12.45 2.54 29.42
N ALA A 413 11.73 3.45 28.79
CA ALA A 413 10.54 3.15 28.01
C ALA A 413 10.58 3.90 26.68
N ARG A 414 9.85 3.38 25.71
CA ARG A 414 9.62 4.02 24.42
C ARG A 414 8.20 4.58 24.37
N TYR A 415 8.07 5.85 24.02
CA TYR A 415 6.80 6.52 23.80
C TYR A 415 6.91 7.42 22.57
N ARG A 416 5.94 7.35 21.64
CA ARG A 416 5.93 8.15 20.40
C ARG A 416 7.29 8.25 19.69
N GLN A 417 7.95 7.11 19.50
CA GLN A 417 9.26 6.96 18.84
C GLN A 417 10.47 7.50 19.61
N GLU A 418 10.28 8.07 20.80
CA GLU A 418 11.37 8.55 21.67
C GLU A 418 11.63 7.57 22.82
N PHE A 419 12.86 7.59 23.33
CA PHE A 419 13.26 6.85 24.52
C PHE A 419 13.26 7.79 25.73
N LEU A 420 12.52 7.40 26.75
CA LEU A 420 12.30 8.16 27.99
C LEU A 420 12.64 7.28 29.19
N THR A 421 12.82 7.89 30.35
CA THR A 421 12.95 7.19 31.63
C THR A 421 11.73 7.55 32.46
N ILE A 422 10.85 6.57 32.72
CA ILE A 422 9.55 6.77 33.36
C ILE A 422 9.38 5.88 34.58
N ALA A 423 8.49 6.25 35.50
CA ALA A 423 8.13 5.39 36.61
C ALA A 423 7.44 4.10 36.12
N TRP A 424 7.70 2.97 36.79
CA TRP A 424 7.13 1.68 36.41
C TRP A 424 5.59 1.69 36.33
N GLU A 425 4.94 2.41 37.24
CA GLU A 425 3.47 2.57 37.29
C GLU A 425 2.88 3.19 36.03
N GLN A 426 3.67 3.96 35.28
CA GLN A 426 3.24 4.59 34.03
C GLN A 426 3.38 3.65 32.82
N VAL A 427 4.10 2.53 32.96
CA VAL A 427 4.31 1.59 31.86
C VAL A 427 3.01 0.83 31.56
N ASN A 428 2.58 0.84 30.30
CA ASN A 428 1.39 0.10 29.88
C ASN A 428 1.74 -1.29 29.33
N LEU A 429 2.86 -1.38 28.62
CA LEU A 429 3.24 -2.57 27.87
C LEU A 429 4.70 -2.93 28.10
N ARG A 430 5.00 -4.23 28.01
CA ARG A 430 6.37 -4.75 28.01
C ARG A 430 6.68 -5.57 26.78
N SER A 431 7.93 -5.49 26.38
CA SER A 431 8.56 -6.41 25.44
C SER A 431 8.54 -7.86 25.95
N ILE A 432 8.41 -8.83 25.04
CA ILE A 432 8.34 -10.25 25.41
C ILE A 432 9.74 -10.82 25.60
N PHE A 433 10.61 -10.65 24.60
CA PHE A 433 11.98 -11.15 24.61
C PHE A 433 12.94 -10.06 24.11
N PRO A 434 14.19 -10.03 24.61
CA PRO A 434 15.23 -9.14 24.06
C PRO A 434 15.45 -9.34 22.56
N PHE A 435 15.44 -10.60 22.10
CA PHE A 435 15.69 -10.93 20.68
C PHE A 435 14.52 -10.58 19.75
N GLN A 436 13.39 -10.10 20.26
CA GLN A 436 12.23 -9.76 19.43
C GLN A 436 12.54 -8.70 18.37
N TYR A 437 13.60 -7.91 18.54
CA TYR A 437 14.00 -6.84 17.63
C TYR A 437 14.72 -7.35 16.37
N PHE A 438 15.25 -8.57 16.40
CA PHE A 438 16.15 -9.08 15.38
C PHE A 438 15.48 -10.14 14.49
N SER A 439 16.08 -10.37 13.31
CA SER A 439 15.73 -11.48 12.43
C SER A 439 16.33 -12.77 12.96
N ILE A 440 15.94 -13.90 12.37
CA ILE A 440 16.49 -15.22 12.70
C ILE A 440 18.01 -15.24 12.50
N GLY A 441 18.53 -14.70 11.39
CA GLY A 441 19.97 -14.68 11.10
C GLY A 441 20.78 -13.89 12.15
N ALA A 442 20.33 -12.68 12.47
CA ALA A 442 21.01 -11.86 13.49
C ALA A 442 20.90 -12.48 14.89
N SER A 443 19.80 -13.17 15.21
CA SER A 443 19.60 -13.75 16.55
C SER A 443 20.45 -15.00 16.83
N LEU A 444 21.09 -15.56 15.81
CA LEU A 444 22.03 -16.68 15.97
C LEU A 444 23.46 -16.23 16.28
N ILE A 445 23.73 -14.92 16.25
CA ILE A 445 25.05 -14.37 16.60
C ILE A 445 25.15 -14.36 18.13
N PRO A 446 26.02 -15.18 18.74
CA PRO A 446 26.23 -15.11 20.18
C PRO A 446 26.89 -13.78 20.54
N PHE A 447 26.55 -13.23 21.72
CA PHE A 447 27.14 -12.00 22.22
C PHE A 447 26.99 -10.81 21.25
N ILE A 448 25.86 -10.72 20.54
CA ILE A 448 25.60 -9.66 19.55
C ILE A 448 25.68 -8.26 20.17
N GLU A 449 25.34 -8.13 21.46
CA GLU A 449 25.44 -6.92 22.27
C GLU A 449 26.88 -6.39 22.41
N HIS A 450 27.89 -7.25 22.21
CA HIS A 450 29.31 -6.90 22.25
C HIS A 450 29.90 -6.66 20.85
N ASN A 451 29.08 -6.70 19.80
CA ASN A 451 29.51 -6.51 18.43
C ASN A 451 29.02 -5.16 17.88
N ASP A 452 29.85 -4.53 17.03
CA ASP A 452 29.41 -3.39 16.23
C ASP A 452 28.31 -3.82 15.24
N ALA A 453 27.36 -2.93 14.97
CA ALA A 453 26.22 -3.20 14.12
C ALA A 453 26.63 -3.61 12.68
N ASN A 454 27.69 -3.02 12.13
CA ASN A 454 28.16 -3.36 10.78
C ASN A 454 28.77 -4.76 10.75
N ARG A 455 29.50 -5.14 11.80
CA ARG A 455 30.04 -6.51 11.93
C ARG A 455 28.92 -7.52 12.09
N ALA A 456 27.91 -7.22 12.90
CA ALA A 456 26.74 -8.08 13.06
C ALA A 456 25.97 -8.27 11.74
N LEU A 457 25.83 -7.20 10.93
CA LEU A 457 25.27 -7.27 9.57
C LEU A 457 26.08 -8.25 8.70
N MET A 458 27.40 -8.05 8.63
CA MET A 458 28.29 -8.90 7.84
C MET A 458 28.23 -10.36 8.30
N SER A 459 28.26 -10.60 9.62
CA SER A 459 28.15 -11.94 10.20
C SER A 459 26.80 -12.60 9.86
N SER A 460 25.69 -11.88 9.95
CA SER A 460 24.37 -12.39 9.55
C SER A 460 24.33 -12.75 8.06
N ASN A 461 24.99 -11.95 7.22
CA ASN A 461 25.08 -12.20 5.79
C ASN A 461 25.97 -13.40 5.44
N MET A 462 27.14 -13.51 6.08
CA MET A 462 28.13 -14.58 5.89
C MET A 462 27.63 -15.94 6.38
N GLN A 463 26.86 -15.98 7.47
CA GLN A 463 26.22 -17.23 7.95
C GLN A 463 25.37 -17.91 6.86
N ARG A 464 24.78 -17.14 5.94
CA ARG A 464 23.96 -17.67 4.84
C ARG A 464 24.78 -18.26 3.68
N GLN A 465 26.09 -18.02 3.68
CA GLN A 465 27.01 -18.49 2.66
C GLN A 465 27.79 -19.73 3.13
N ALA A 466 27.68 -20.11 4.39
CA ALA A 466 28.31 -21.30 4.93
C ALA A 466 27.69 -22.56 4.31
N VAL A 467 28.51 -23.37 3.65
CA VAL A 467 28.11 -24.66 3.08
C VAL A 467 28.14 -25.71 4.21
N PRO A 468 27.16 -26.62 4.28
CA PRO A 468 27.09 -27.67 5.31
C PRO A 468 28.27 -28.64 5.29
#